data_AF-A0A6J4KL28-F1
#
_entry.id   AF-A0A6J4KL28-F1
#
_cell.length_a   1.000
_cell.length_b   1.000
_cell.length_c   1.000
_cell.angle_alpha   90.00
_cell.angle_beta   90.00
_cell.angle_gamma   90.00
#
_symmetry.space_group_name_H-M   'P 1'
#
loop_
_entity.id
_entity.type
_entity.pdbx_description
1 polymer ?
#
loop_
_entity_poly.entity_id
_entity_poly.type
_entity_poly.pdbx_seq_one_letter_code
_entity_poly.pdbx_strand_id
1 'polypeptide(L)'
;MERFTNNLWLLYERARHELFPAPGILQADLWVRFGVLPSFQSWFTIAVLREPHGGLTLLRREWDCGYDFRRYHLKIYNLDRLRITQTHRRLGYSESRKLTGIISRIELTPLPDSMRETGIVIDGVDYKLELRGLGKEFEWKLFNERTKAIEPLTDYLLTEES
;
A
#
# COMPACT_ATOMS: atom_id res chain seq x y z
N MET A 1 19.96 -13.37 15.83
CA MET A 1 19.43 -14.73 15.58
C MET A 1 18.30 -14.57 14.57
N GLU A 2 18.26 -15.38 13.51
CA GLU A 2 17.18 -15.29 12.50
C GLU A 2 15.87 -15.89 13.03
N ARG A 3 14.75 -15.30 12.63
CA ARG A 3 13.39 -15.69 13.05
C ARG A 3 12.75 -16.59 12.00
N PHE A 4 12.36 -17.79 12.41
CA PHE A 4 11.68 -18.76 11.57
C PHE A 4 10.28 -19.08 12.10
N THR A 5 9.35 -19.38 11.19
CA THR A 5 7.99 -19.77 11.55
C THR A 5 7.41 -20.74 10.53
N ASN A 6 6.55 -21.65 10.97
CA ASN A 6 5.63 -22.40 10.11
C ASN A 6 4.19 -21.87 10.17
N ASN A 7 3.95 -20.83 10.97
CA ASN A 7 2.66 -20.18 11.09
C ASN A 7 2.51 -19.11 9.98
N LEU A 8 1.59 -19.38 9.04
CA LEU A 8 1.29 -18.48 7.92
C LEU A 8 0.79 -17.10 8.39
N TRP A 9 0.04 -17.03 9.50
CA TRP A 9 -0.39 -15.74 10.04
C TRP A 9 0.79 -14.84 10.43
N LEU A 10 1.82 -15.42 11.07
CA LEU A 10 3.03 -14.68 11.43
C LEU A 10 3.84 -14.25 10.20
N LEU A 11 3.81 -15.04 9.13
CA LEU A 11 4.41 -14.67 7.85
C LEU A 11 3.69 -13.47 7.23
N TYR A 12 2.36 -13.52 7.18
CA TYR A 12 1.52 -12.45 6.65
C TYR A 12 1.66 -11.15 7.44
N GLU A 13 1.60 -11.21 8.78
CA GLU A 13 1.83 -10.06 9.64
C GLU A 13 3.23 -9.45 9.42
N ARG A 14 4.25 -10.29 9.23
CA ARG A 14 5.60 -9.82 8.93
C ARG A 14 5.67 -9.14 7.56
N ALA A 15 5.05 -9.71 6.53
CA ALA A 15 4.99 -9.11 5.21
C ALA A 15 4.26 -7.75 5.25
N ARG A 16 3.13 -7.67 5.95
CA ARG A 16 2.39 -6.42 6.17
C ARG A 16 3.30 -5.37 6.81
N HIS A 17 4.02 -5.73 7.87
CA HIS A 17 4.93 -4.80 8.55
C HIS A 17 6.03 -4.27 7.61
N GLU A 18 6.63 -5.13 6.78
CA GLU A 18 7.71 -4.74 5.85
C GLU A 18 7.23 -3.92 4.65
N LEU A 19 5.97 -4.06 4.26
CA LEU A 19 5.34 -3.27 3.20
C LEU A 19 4.90 -1.87 3.67
N PHE A 20 4.56 -1.71 4.95
CA PHE A 20 4.09 -0.44 5.52
C PHE A 20 5.07 0.22 6.52
N PRO A 21 6.40 0.29 6.28
CA PRO A 21 7.29 0.84 7.30
C PRO A 21 7.07 2.34 7.50
N ALA A 22 7.48 2.84 8.66
CA ALA A 22 7.53 4.27 8.91
C ALA A 22 8.36 4.96 7.81
N PRO A 23 7.93 6.13 7.29
CA PRO A 23 8.69 6.86 6.29
C PRO A 23 10.04 7.30 6.89
N GLY A 24 11.10 6.62 6.46
CA GLY A 24 12.50 6.99 6.68
C GLY A 24 13.30 6.99 5.37
N ILE A 25 12.60 6.94 4.24
CA ILE A 25 13.17 6.78 2.91
C ILE A 25 13.12 8.17 2.25
N LEU A 26 14.31 8.70 1.94
CA LEU A 26 14.55 9.88 1.08
C LEU A 26 14.36 11.29 1.68
N GLN A 27 14.28 11.49 3.00
CA GLN A 27 13.93 12.81 3.59
C GLN A 27 12.65 13.41 2.99
N ALA A 28 11.80 12.56 2.42
CA ALA A 28 10.59 12.92 1.70
C ALA A 28 9.38 12.66 2.59
N ASP A 29 8.42 13.56 2.55
CA ASP A 29 7.22 13.45 3.36
C ASP A 29 6.25 12.48 2.71
N LEU A 30 5.83 11.46 3.47
CA LEU A 30 4.76 10.57 3.03
C LEU A 30 3.45 11.38 2.92
N TRP A 31 2.93 11.49 1.71
CA TRP A 31 1.67 12.19 1.48
C TRP A 31 0.48 11.23 1.44
N VAL A 32 0.62 10.13 0.69
CA VAL A 32 -0.39 9.09 0.53
C VAL A 32 0.28 7.71 0.59
N ARG A 33 -0.39 6.74 1.18
CA ARG A 33 -0.03 5.33 1.04
C ARG A 33 -1.26 4.51 0.71
N PHE A 34 -1.18 3.71 -0.33
CA PHE A 34 -2.21 2.76 -0.71
C PHE A 34 -1.62 1.35 -0.68
N GLY A 35 -2.37 0.38 -0.18
CA GLY A 35 -1.96 -1.01 -0.11
C GLY A 35 -3.06 -1.96 -0.53
N VAL A 36 -2.64 -3.03 -1.18
CA VAL A 36 -3.49 -4.09 -1.74
C VAL A 36 -2.94 -5.42 -1.22
N LEU A 37 -3.72 -6.09 -0.38
CA LEU A 37 -3.32 -7.30 0.34
C LEU A 37 -4.30 -8.44 -0.01
N PRO A 38 -4.16 -9.04 -1.20
CA PRO A 38 -4.98 -10.17 -1.62
C PRO A 38 -4.67 -11.43 -0.81
N SER A 39 -5.67 -12.20 -0.42
CA SER A 39 -5.49 -13.37 0.47
C SER A 39 -4.47 -14.42 -0.03
N PHE A 40 -4.27 -14.56 -1.35
CA PHE A 40 -3.45 -15.62 -1.95
C PHE A 40 -2.49 -15.17 -3.05
N GLN A 41 -2.17 -13.88 -3.14
CA GLN A 41 -1.28 -13.33 -4.16
C GLN A 41 -0.25 -12.39 -3.53
N SER A 42 0.69 -11.88 -4.36
CA SER A 42 1.67 -10.89 -3.92
C SER A 42 0.96 -9.67 -3.34
N TRP A 43 1.44 -9.21 -2.20
CA TRP A 43 0.94 -7.99 -1.55
C TRP A 43 1.77 -6.82 -2.00
N PHE A 44 1.16 -5.66 -2.21
CA PHE A 44 1.92 -4.48 -2.55
C PHE A 44 1.39 -3.21 -1.89
N THR A 45 2.27 -2.23 -1.80
CA THR A 45 1.96 -0.87 -1.37
C THR A 45 2.56 0.14 -2.32
N ILE A 46 1.84 1.21 -2.58
CA ILE A 46 2.29 2.38 -3.33
C ILE A 46 2.26 3.58 -2.39
N ALA A 47 3.40 4.22 -2.20
CA ALA A 47 3.53 5.45 -1.44
C ALA A 47 3.80 6.63 -2.37
N VAL A 48 3.07 7.73 -2.16
CA VAL A 48 3.34 9.03 -2.78
C VAL A 48 4.19 9.83 -1.80
N LEU A 49 5.42 10.11 -2.20
CA LEU A 49 6.39 10.88 -1.44
C LEU A 49 6.48 12.29 -2.01
N ARG A 50 6.36 13.31 -1.14
CA ARG A 50 6.63 14.70 -1.47
C ARG A 50 8.11 14.99 -1.22
N GLU A 51 8.81 15.34 -2.29
CA GLU A 51 10.22 15.72 -2.22
C GLU A 51 10.35 17.17 -1.74
N PRO A 52 11.45 17.54 -1.06
CA PRO A 52 11.64 18.90 -0.52
C PRO A 52 11.52 20.04 -1.54
N HIS A 53 11.79 19.75 -2.82
CA HIS A 53 11.73 20.72 -3.92
C HIS A 53 10.40 20.67 -4.69
N GLY A 54 9.36 20.06 -4.13
CA GLY A 54 8.00 20.03 -4.68
C GLY A 54 7.75 18.93 -5.72
N GLY A 55 8.72 18.05 -5.96
CA GLY A 55 8.54 16.85 -6.77
C GLY A 55 7.69 15.79 -6.07
N LEU A 56 7.05 14.91 -6.85
CA LEU A 56 6.39 13.72 -6.32
C LEU A 56 7.09 12.47 -6.83
N THR A 57 7.30 11.51 -5.93
CA THR A 57 7.81 10.19 -6.28
C THR A 57 6.82 9.12 -5.83
N LEU A 58 6.50 8.21 -6.75
CA LEU A 58 5.80 6.96 -6.44
C LEU A 58 6.84 5.93 -6.00
N LEU A 59 6.62 5.33 -4.85
CA LEU A 59 7.41 4.23 -4.31
C LEU A 59 6.52 3.01 -4.19
N ARG A 60 6.74 2.00 -5.02
CA ARG A 60 6.05 0.73 -4.92
C ARG A 60 6.93 -0.29 -4.22
N ARG A 61 6.32 -1.04 -3.31
CA ARG A 61 6.91 -2.21 -2.66
C ARG A 61 5.99 -3.39 -2.85
N GLU A 62 6.57 -4.54 -3.16
CA GLU A 62 5.80 -5.75 -3.39
C GLU A 62 6.48 -6.95 -2.72
N TRP A 63 5.67 -7.76 -2.05
CA TRP A 63 6.10 -9.03 -1.51
C TRP A 63 5.85 -10.15 -2.51
N ASP A 64 6.92 -10.77 -2.99
CA ASP A 64 6.84 -11.94 -3.86
C ASP A 64 6.57 -13.20 -3.02
N CYS A 65 5.30 -13.37 -2.66
CA CYS A 65 4.86 -14.52 -1.88
C CYS A 65 5.11 -15.85 -2.62
N GLY A 66 5.09 -15.84 -3.95
CA GLY A 66 5.36 -17.01 -4.78
C GLY A 66 6.79 -17.49 -4.65
N TYR A 67 7.76 -16.58 -4.64
CA TYR A 67 9.16 -16.91 -4.37
C TYR A 67 9.35 -17.49 -2.96
N ASP A 68 8.79 -16.83 -1.94
CA ASP A 68 8.95 -17.29 -0.56
C ASP A 68 8.26 -18.65 -0.33
N PHE A 69 7.08 -18.88 -0.91
CA PHE A 69 6.42 -20.19 -0.82
C PHE A 69 7.18 -21.31 -1.55
N ARG A 70 7.83 -21.03 -2.69
CA ARG A 70 8.66 -22.02 -3.40
C ARG A 70 9.98 -22.31 -2.68
N ARG A 71 10.61 -21.29 -2.09
CA ARG A 71 11.93 -21.40 -1.44
C ARG A 71 11.88 -22.29 -0.19
N TYR A 72 10.81 -22.23 0.58
CA TYR A 72 10.69 -22.94 1.85
C TYR A 72 9.82 -24.19 1.72
N HIS A 73 10.41 -25.25 1.14
CA HIS A 73 9.75 -26.54 0.86
C HIS A 73 9.14 -27.23 2.10
N LEU A 74 9.70 -27.02 3.30
CA LEU A 74 9.15 -27.54 4.56
C LEU A 74 8.06 -26.64 5.17
N LYS A 75 7.65 -25.57 4.47
CA LYS A 75 6.77 -24.52 4.99
C LYS A 75 7.30 -23.87 6.28
N ILE A 76 8.63 -23.80 6.42
CA ILE A 76 9.33 -23.07 7.49
C ILE A 76 9.93 -21.82 6.86
N TYR A 77 9.28 -20.69 7.09
CA TYR A 77 9.61 -19.39 6.49
C TYR A 77 10.58 -18.61 7.36
N ASN A 78 11.55 -17.94 6.74
CA ASN A 78 12.43 -16.99 7.41
C ASN A 78 11.81 -15.59 7.37
N LEU A 79 11.38 -15.09 8.53
CA LEU A 79 10.72 -13.80 8.69
C LEU A 79 11.66 -12.60 8.50
N ASP A 80 12.97 -12.83 8.45
CA ASP A 80 13.98 -11.80 8.22
C ASP A 80 14.41 -11.72 6.74
N ARG A 81 14.00 -12.67 5.91
CA ARG A 81 14.42 -12.80 4.50
C ARG A 81 13.26 -12.91 3.53
N LEU A 82 12.19 -12.15 3.78
CA LEU A 82 11.07 -12.02 2.84
C LEU A 82 11.55 -11.36 1.55
N ARG A 83 11.07 -11.85 0.41
CA ARG A 83 11.40 -11.27 -0.89
C ARG A 83 10.53 -10.05 -1.14
N ILE A 84 11.00 -8.89 -0.68
CA ILE A 84 10.39 -7.60 -1.00
C ILE A 84 11.15 -6.96 -2.17
N THR A 85 10.45 -6.64 -3.25
CA THR A 85 10.95 -5.80 -4.33
C THR A 85 10.52 -4.36 -4.10
N GLN A 86 11.31 -3.41 -4.61
CA GLN A 86 11.01 -1.99 -4.51
C GLN A 86 11.32 -1.32 -5.84
N THR A 87 10.36 -0.56 -6.34
CA THR A 87 10.51 0.32 -7.51
C THR A 87 10.15 1.73 -7.10
N HIS A 88 10.80 2.71 -7.72
CA HIS A 88 10.43 4.11 -7.54
C HIS A 88 10.42 4.82 -8.87
N ARG A 89 9.45 5.72 -9.03
CA ARG A 89 9.26 6.51 -10.24
C ARG A 89 9.00 7.95 -9.83
N ARG A 90 9.88 8.85 -10.26
CA ARG A 90 9.64 10.27 -10.12
C ARG A 90 8.60 10.72 -11.15
N LEU A 91 7.57 11.41 -10.69
CA LEU A 91 6.50 11.89 -11.55
C LEU A 91 6.94 13.14 -12.31
N GLY A 92 6.60 13.20 -13.59
CA GLY A 92 6.73 14.41 -14.40
C GLY A 92 5.77 15.51 -13.93
N TYR A 93 5.90 16.70 -14.51
CA TYR A 93 5.09 17.86 -14.14
C TYR A 93 3.58 17.63 -14.35
N SER A 94 3.19 17.08 -15.50
CA SER A 94 1.79 16.80 -15.84
C SER A 94 1.17 15.77 -14.90
N GLU A 95 1.88 14.68 -14.64
CA GLU A 95 1.48 13.62 -13.71
C GLU A 95 1.34 14.13 -12.28
N SER A 96 2.35 14.89 -11.81
CA SER A 96 2.34 15.50 -10.47
C SER A 96 1.14 16.44 -10.30
N ARG A 97 0.84 17.25 -11.32
CA ARG A 97 -0.32 18.15 -11.32
C ARG A 97 -1.64 17.38 -11.31
N LYS A 98 -1.75 16.29 -12.08
CA LYS A 98 -2.92 15.41 -12.10
C LYS A 98 -3.17 14.76 -10.74
N LEU A 99 -2.15 14.14 -10.16
CA LEU A 99 -2.23 13.51 -8.83
C LEU A 99 -2.58 14.52 -7.74
N THR A 100 -1.94 15.69 -7.77
CA THR A 100 -2.26 16.78 -6.83
C THR A 100 -3.71 17.22 -6.96
N GLY A 101 -4.21 17.39 -8.18
CA GLY A 101 -5.62 17.74 -8.41
C GLY A 101 -6.60 16.68 -7.91
N ILE A 102 -6.27 15.40 -8.04
CA ILE A 102 -7.07 14.29 -7.49
C ILE A 102 -7.10 14.40 -5.96
N ILE A 103 -5.94 14.50 -5.31
CA ILE A 103 -5.85 14.53 -3.85
C ILE A 103 -6.56 15.77 -3.29
N SER A 104 -6.38 16.96 -3.87
CA SER A 104 -7.06 18.17 -3.40
C SER A 104 -8.59 18.06 -3.48
N ARG A 105 -9.15 17.35 -4.47
CA ARG A 105 -10.61 17.11 -4.52
C ARG A 105 -11.07 16.19 -3.39
N ILE A 106 -10.27 15.19 -3.07
CA ILE A 106 -10.53 14.27 -1.96
C ILE A 106 -10.48 15.02 -0.63
N GLU A 107 -9.50 15.92 -0.44
CA GLU A 107 -9.37 16.78 0.75
C GLU A 107 -10.58 17.69 0.97
N LEU A 108 -11.22 18.15 -0.12
CA LEU A 108 -12.43 18.97 -0.07
C LEU A 108 -13.72 18.16 0.13
N THR A 109 -13.65 16.83 0.00
CA THR A 109 -14.81 15.96 0.15
C THR A 109 -14.98 15.58 1.63
N PRO A 110 -16.20 15.65 2.19
CA PRO A 110 -16.44 15.22 3.56
C PRO A 110 -16.33 13.69 3.67
N LEU A 111 -15.10 13.22 3.89
CA LEU A 111 -14.80 11.82 4.18
C LEU A 111 -14.92 11.55 5.69
N PRO A 112 -15.40 10.36 6.10
CA PRO A 112 -15.31 9.95 7.49
C PRO A 112 -13.85 9.88 7.96
N ASP A 113 -13.59 10.04 9.25
CA ASP A 113 -12.22 10.00 9.80
C ASP A 113 -11.60 8.61 9.69
N SER A 114 -12.43 7.58 9.71
CA SER A 114 -12.05 6.21 9.40
C SER A 114 -13.19 5.48 8.70
N MET A 115 -12.82 4.54 7.85
CA MET A 115 -13.75 3.54 7.32
C MET A 115 -13.14 2.19 7.63
N ARG A 116 -13.88 1.35 8.36
CA ARG A 116 -13.51 -0.03 8.63
C ARG A 116 -14.72 -0.90 8.34
N GLU A 117 -14.66 -1.68 7.27
CA GLU A 117 -15.68 -2.69 7.00
C GLU A 117 -15.50 -3.89 7.92
N THR A 118 -16.57 -4.34 8.56
CA THR A 118 -16.58 -5.55 9.42
C THR A 118 -16.94 -6.83 8.65
N GLY A 119 -17.18 -6.72 7.34
CA GLY A 119 -17.50 -7.86 6.49
C GLY A 119 -16.33 -8.84 6.33
N ILE A 120 -16.65 -10.13 6.22
CA ILE A 120 -15.68 -11.16 5.86
C ILE A 120 -15.90 -11.49 4.39
N VAL A 121 -14.88 -11.25 3.57
CA VAL A 121 -14.81 -11.74 2.19
C VAL A 121 -13.72 -12.80 2.17
N ILE A 122 -14.11 -14.07 1.96
CA ILE A 122 -13.23 -15.23 2.13
C ILE A 122 -12.15 -15.30 1.04
N ASP A 123 -12.42 -14.73 -0.14
CA ASP A 123 -11.45 -14.55 -1.24
C ASP A 123 -11.22 -13.07 -1.54
N GLY A 124 -11.19 -12.27 -0.48
CA GLY A 124 -11.15 -10.81 -0.55
C GLY A 124 -9.76 -10.26 -0.77
N VAL A 125 -9.74 -9.03 -1.28
CA VAL A 125 -8.57 -8.16 -1.26
C VAL A 125 -8.78 -7.15 -0.14
N ASP A 126 -7.87 -7.14 0.83
CA ASP A 126 -7.86 -6.09 1.83
C ASP A 126 -7.18 -4.85 1.23
N TYR A 127 -7.91 -3.74 1.18
CA TYR A 127 -7.40 -2.46 0.76
C TYR A 127 -7.12 -1.58 1.97
N LYS A 128 -5.99 -0.87 1.94
CA LYS A 128 -5.64 0.12 2.95
C LYS A 128 -5.20 1.43 2.31
N LEU A 129 -5.75 2.56 2.76
CA LEU A 129 -5.35 3.90 2.31
C LEU A 129 -5.04 4.77 3.52
N GLU A 130 -3.87 5.40 3.52
CA GLU A 130 -3.46 6.42 4.49
C GLU A 130 -3.30 7.76 3.77
N LEU A 131 -4.08 8.76 4.18
CA LEU A 131 -3.97 10.16 3.74
C LEU A 131 -3.31 10.97 4.86
N ARG A 132 -1.98 11.01 4.88
CA ARG A 132 -1.19 11.63 5.97
C ARG A 132 -1.52 13.11 6.15
N GLY A 133 -1.73 13.85 5.05
CA GLY A 133 -2.08 15.27 5.09
C GLY A 133 -3.42 15.57 5.78
N LEU A 134 -4.31 14.57 5.86
CA LEU A 134 -5.61 14.67 6.51
C LEU A 134 -5.71 13.90 7.83
N GLY A 135 -4.67 13.15 8.20
CA GLY A 135 -4.73 12.24 9.35
C GLY A 135 -5.77 11.13 9.22
N LYS A 136 -6.14 10.73 7.99
CA LYS A 136 -7.19 9.74 7.73
C LYS A 136 -6.62 8.39 7.32
N GLU A 137 -7.24 7.33 7.82
CA GLU A 137 -6.91 5.94 7.48
C GLU A 137 -8.19 5.17 7.15
N PHE A 138 -8.17 4.48 6.02
CA PHE A 138 -9.30 3.71 5.51
C PHE A 138 -8.86 2.27 5.26
N GLU A 139 -9.68 1.32 5.72
CA GLU A 139 -9.54 -0.10 5.45
C GLU A 139 -10.88 -0.66 4.94
N TRP A 140 -10.86 -1.29 3.77
CA TRP A 140 -12.07 -1.86 3.16
C TRP A 140 -11.75 -3.13 2.39
N LYS A 141 -12.81 -3.91 2.11
CA LYS A 141 -12.72 -5.14 1.33
C LYS A 141 -13.52 -5.07 0.04
N LEU A 142 -14.52 -4.19 -0.01
CA LEU A 142 -15.41 -4.01 -1.15
C LEU A 142 -15.47 -2.55 -1.58
N PHE A 143 -15.49 -2.31 -2.88
CA PHE A 143 -15.80 -0.99 -3.42
C PHE A 143 -17.30 -0.74 -3.28
N ASN A 144 -17.65 0.32 -2.55
CA ASN A 144 -19.02 0.71 -2.25
C ASN A 144 -19.18 2.24 -2.40
N GLU A 145 -20.34 2.79 -2.06
CA GLU A 145 -20.59 4.24 -2.19
C GLU A 145 -19.64 5.11 -1.35
N ARG A 146 -19.09 4.57 -0.25
CA ARG A 146 -18.13 5.27 0.61
C ARG A 146 -16.72 5.28 0.00
N THR A 147 -16.37 4.28 -0.82
CA THR A 147 -15.08 4.26 -1.53
C THR A 147 -15.08 5.06 -2.83
N LYS A 148 -16.25 5.39 -3.40
CA LYS A 148 -16.36 6.20 -4.64
C LYS A 148 -15.61 7.53 -4.56
N ALA A 149 -15.57 8.14 -3.38
CA ALA A 149 -14.88 9.42 -3.19
C ALA A 149 -13.35 9.31 -3.32
N ILE A 150 -12.77 8.13 -3.06
CA ILE A 150 -11.31 7.88 -3.15
C ILE A 150 -10.92 7.06 -4.39
N GLU A 151 -11.90 6.57 -5.14
CA GLU A 151 -11.72 5.78 -6.37
C GLU A 151 -10.80 6.44 -7.40
N PRO A 152 -10.90 7.75 -7.71
CA PRO A 152 -10.00 8.38 -8.67
C PRO A 152 -8.51 8.32 -8.27
N LEU A 153 -8.23 8.26 -6.96
CA LEU A 153 -6.87 8.13 -6.44
C LEU A 153 -6.39 6.68 -6.53
N THR A 154 -7.22 5.72 -6.11
CA THR A 154 -6.84 4.31 -6.20
C THR A 154 -6.65 3.87 -7.65
N ASP A 155 -7.50 4.34 -8.56
CA ASP A 155 -7.39 4.07 -10.01
C ASP A 155 -6.11 4.65 -10.60
N TYR A 156 -5.78 5.89 -10.24
CA TYR A 156 -4.53 6.51 -10.67
C TYR A 156 -3.32 5.67 -10.21
N LEU A 157 -3.29 5.28 -8.93
CA LEU A 157 -2.18 4.51 -8.38
C LEU A 157 -2.09 3.10 -8.97
N LEU A 158 -3.20 2.46 -9.32
CA LEU A 158 -3.22 1.14 -9.93
C LEU A 158 -2.86 1.15 -11.42
N THR A 159 -3.28 2.19 -12.16
CA THR A 159 -3.09 2.28 -13.63
C THR A 159 -1.67 2.70 -14.00
N GLU A 160 -1.04 3.56 -13.21
CA GLU A 160 0.32 4.05 -13.48
C GLU A 160 1.42 2.97 -13.32
N GLU A 161 1.02 1.73 -13.02
CA GLU A 161 1.86 0.53 -12.93
C GLU A 161 1.63 -0.46 -14.08
N SER A 162 0.68 -0.18 -15.00
CA SER A 162 0.40 -1.00 -16.20
C SER A 162 1.20 -0.52 -17.41
#